data_AF-A0A168ST18-F1
#
_entry.id   AF-A0A168ST18-F1
#
_cell.length_a   1.000
_cell.length_b   1.000
_cell.length_c   1.000
_cell.angle_alpha   90.00
_cell.angle_beta   90.00
_cell.angle_gamma   90.00
#
_symmetry.space_group_name_H-M   'P 1'
#
loop_
_entity.id
_entity.type
_entity.pdbx_description
1 polymer ?
#
loop_
_entity_poly.entity_id
_entity_poly.type
_entity_poly.pdbx_seq_one_letter_code
_entity_poly.pdbx_strand_id
1 'polypeptide(L)'
;MEKHYKKGEEKNQMSSINMNFENNDFWTMNTEQTQDYVADHWVEAQNTLETMFYRERRYHLRRLDHLNKQVVPLFIAKAHLDLVHTGPHYRHEVERYLQDLVLHRGLRRMIWRRLLIKDPWIQSGGPSFSAEEDVALNTEVFSSLLGLPELVQWATDPSSPTDE
;
A
#
# COMPACT_ATOMS: atom_id res chain seq x y z
N MET A 1 -15.99 -7.75 51.32
CA MET A 1 -15.04 -8.25 50.32
C MET A 1 -15.20 -7.42 49.06
N GLU A 2 -14.39 -6.36 48.97
CA GLU A 2 -14.24 -5.52 47.78
C GLU A 2 -13.47 -6.28 46.70
N LYS A 3 -13.93 -6.15 45.45
CA LYS A 3 -13.05 -6.22 44.27
C LYS A 3 -13.48 -5.15 43.27
N HIS A 4 -12.81 -4.00 43.36
CA HIS A 4 -12.82 -2.96 42.34
C HIS A 4 -12.05 -3.45 41.11
N TYR A 5 -12.73 -3.55 39.96
CA TYR A 5 -12.06 -3.61 38.67
C TYR A 5 -11.97 -2.20 38.08
N LYS A 6 -10.77 -1.61 38.18
CA LYS A 6 -10.36 -0.49 37.32
C LYS A 6 -10.11 -1.04 35.92
N LYS A 7 -10.83 -0.56 34.92
CA LYS A 7 -10.43 -0.70 33.51
C LYS A 7 -10.36 0.69 32.90
N GLY A 8 -9.16 1.04 32.47
CA GLY A 8 -8.77 2.37 32.04
C GLY A 8 -9.58 2.86 30.86
N GLU A 9 -10.19 4.03 31.05
CA GLU A 9 -10.62 4.90 29.97
C GLU A 9 -9.36 5.43 29.29
N GLU A 10 -9.02 4.84 28.15
CA GLU A 10 -8.12 5.45 27.19
C GLU A 10 -8.76 6.76 26.72
N LYS A 11 -8.23 7.85 27.27
CA LYS A 11 -8.55 9.22 26.89
C LYS A 11 -8.29 9.38 25.39
N ASN A 12 -9.35 9.28 24.62
CA ASN A 12 -9.40 9.76 23.25
C ASN A 12 -9.29 11.29 23.35
N GLN A 13 -8.06 11.80 23.40
CA GLN A 13 -7.77 13.22 23.22
C GLN A 13 -8.01 13.55 21.74
N MET A 14 -9.28 13.57 21.34
CA MET A 14 -9.72 14.57 20.40
C MET A 14 -9.43 15.90 21.10
N SER A 15 -8.32 16.52 20.72
CA SER A 15 -8.09 17.94 20.95
C SER A 15 -9.22 18.66 20.23
N SER A 16 -10.37 18.76 20.89
CA SER A 16 -11.40 19.72 20.58
C SER A 16 -10.69 21.04 20.39
N ILE A 17 -10.93 21.69 19.27
CA ILE A 17 -10.54 23.09 19.08
C ILE A 17 -11.32 23.85 20.15
N ASN A 18 -10.73 24.04 21.33
CA ASN A 18 -11.24 24.94 22.35
C ASN A 18 -10.94 26.35 21.83
N MET A 19 -11.82 26.87 20.98
CA MET A 19 -11.97 28.31 20.82
C MET A 19 -12.62 28.83 22.11
N ASN A 20 -11.88 28.82 23.22
CA ASN A 20 -12.31 29.44 24.46
C ASN A 20 -12.29 30.96 24.23
N PHE A 21 -13.41 31.52 23.76
CA PHE A 21 -13.75 32.94 23.88
C PHE A 21 -14.06 33.28 25.37
N GLU A 22 -13.23 32.83 26.30
CA GLU A 22 -13.49 32.95 27.75
C GLU A 22 -12.88 34.20 28.39
N ASN A 23 -12.35 35.15 27.61
CA ASN A 23 -12.07 36.50 28.13
C ASN A 23 -13.12 37.48 27.59
N ASN A 24 -14.06 37.81 28.46
CA ASN A 24 -15.19 38.71 28.27
C ASN A 24 -14.77 40.20 28.16
N ASP A 25 -13.56 40.48 27.69
CA ASP A 25 -12.95 41.82 27.59
C ASP A 25 -12.98 42.35 26.15
N PHE A 26 -13.38 41.54 25.16
CA PHE A 26 -13.47 41.94 23.75
C PHE A 26 -14.33 43.19 23.54
N TRP A 27 -15.40 43.35 24.32
CA TRP A 27 -16.29 44.52 24.27
C TRP A 27 -15.70 45.79 24.90
N THR A 28 -14.57 45.70 25.61
CA THR A 28 -13.90 46.82 26.28
C THR A 28 -12.67 47.33 25.53
N MET A 29 -12.24 46.66 24.47
CA MET A 29 -11.08 47.05 23.67
C MET A 29 -11.41 48.25 22.77
N ASN A 30 -10.52 49.23 22.73
CA ASN A 30 -10.57 50.30 21.73
C ASN A 30 -10.34 49.73 20.33
N THR A 31 -10.88 50.38 19.29
CA THR A 31 -10.89 49.90 17.90
C THR A 31 -9.52 49.49 17.36
N GLU A 32 -8.44 50.14 17.79
CA GLU A 32 -7.06 49.81 17.40
C GLU A 32 -6.58 48.51 18.07
N GLN A 33 -6.87 48.32 19.35
CA GLN A 33 -6.55 47.09 20.10
C GLN A 33 -7.39 45.90 19.61
N THR A 34 -8.62 46.14 19.17
CA THR A 34 -9.46 45.09 18.56
C THR A 34 -8.90 44.66 17.21
N GLN A 35 -8.36 45.59 16.42
CA GLN A 35 -7.75 45.27 15.13
C GLN A 35 -6.48 44.44 15.31
N ASP A 36 -5.60 44.83 16.25
CA ASP A 36 -4.37 44.09 16.55
C ASP A 36 -4.69 42.68 17.11
N TYR A 37 -5.64 42.58 18.05
CA TYR A 37 -6.08 41.30 18.61
C TYR A 37 -6.64 40.36 17.53
N VAL A 38 -7.48 40.88 16.63
CA VAL A 38 -8.05 40.09 15.52
C VAL A 38 -6.97 39.67 14.53
N ALA A 39 -6.01 40.55 14.23
CA ALA A 39 -4.90 40.24 13.34
C ALA A 39 -4.00 39.12 13.92
N ASP A 40 -3.62 39.23 15.20
CA ASP A 40 -2.80 38.22 15.89
C ASP A 40 -3.53 36.88 15.97
N HIS A 41 -4.81 36.88 16.34
CA HIS A 41 -5.61 35.66 16.42
C HIS A 41 -5.85 35.04 15.03
N TRP A 42 -5.95 35.85 13.97
CA TRP A 42 -6.08 35.35 12.60
C TRP A 42 -4.78 34.69 12.13
N VAL A 43 -3.63 35.29 12.42
CA VAL A 43 -2.31 34.70 12.14
C VAL A 43 -2.12 33.40 12.91
N GLU A 44 -2.53 33.33 14.18
CA GLU A 44 -2.45 32.11 14.99
C GLU A 44 -3.36 31.00 14.44
N ALA A 45 -4.61 31.33 14.09
CA ALA A 45 -5.55 30.39 13.48
C ALA A 45 -5.01 29.86 12.13
N GLN A 46 -4.44 30.74 11.30
CA GLN A 46 -3.83 30.34 10.03
C GLN A 46 -2.63 29.41 10.25
N ASN A 47 -1.70 29.78 11.13
CA ASN A 47 -0.54 28.94 11.46
C ASN A 47 -0.95 27.56 11.98
N THR A 48 -2.03 27.51 12.77
CA THR A 48 -2.58 26.25 13.29
C THR A 48 -3.13 25.38 12.17
N LEU A 49 -3.93 25.95 11.27
CA LEU A 49 -4.48 25.23 10.13
C LEU A 49 -3.39 24.71 9.18
N GLU A 50 -2.40 25.54 8.88
CA GLU A 50 -1.25 25.13 8.07
C GLU A 50 -0.51 23.96 8.73
N THR A 51 -0.25 24.05 10.04
CA THR A 51 0.42 22.98 10.79
C THR A 51 -0.38 21.67 10.75
N MET A 52 -1.70 21.73 10.91
CA MET A 52 -2.57 20.56 10.82
C MET A 52 -2.54 19.95 9.42
N PHE A 53 -2.63 20.77 8.38
CA PHE A 53 -2.55 20.32 6.99
C PHE A 53 -1.21 19.62 6.68
N TYR A 54 -0.09 20.21 7.11
CA TYR A 54 1.23 19.60 6.94
C TYR A 54 1.34 18.24 7.66
N ARG A 55 0.79 18.13 8.87
CA ARG A 55 0.78 16.87 9.63
C ARG A 55 -0.06 15.80 8.95
N GLU A 56 -1.26 16.17 8.50
CA GLU A 56 -2.15 15.25 7.77
C GLU A 56 -1.50 14.77 6.48
N ARG A 57 -0.93 15.69 5.69
CA ARG A 57 -0.18 15.37 4.46
C ARG A 57 0.97 14.41 4.75
N ARG A 58 1.77 14.66 5.79
CA ARG A 58 2.89 13.79 6.16
C ARG A 58 2.42 12.40 6.60
N TYR A 59 1.31 12.32 7.33
CA TYR A 59 0.72 11.04 7.74
C TYR A 59 0.20 10.27 6.52
N HIS A 60 -0.51 10.95 5.62
CA HIS A 60 -0.98 10.38 4.36
C HIS A 60 0.18 9.84 3.51
N LEU A 61 1.27 10.61 3.35
CA LEU A 61 2.44 10.17 2.58
C LEU A 61 3.10 8.94 3.21
N ARG A 62 3.24 8.91 4.54
CA ARG A 62 3.76 7.72 5.25
C ARG A 62 2.88 6.49 5.04
N ARG A 63 1.56 6.64 5.07
CA ARG A 63 0.63 5.54 4.79
C ARG A 63 0.75 5.03 3.35
N LEU A 64 0.91 5.94 2.38
CA LEU A 64 1.13 5.56 0.98
C LEU A 64 2.45 4.83 0.80
N ASP A 65 3.51 5.28 1.48
CA ASP A 65 4.83 4.65 1.44
C ASP A 65 4.78 3.23 2.02
N HIS A 66 4.17 3.07 3.19
CA HIS A 66 3.95 1.77 3.81
C HIS A 66 3.12 0.84 2.93
N LEU A 67 2.05 1.34 2.31
CA LEU A 67 1.26 0.57 1.36
C LEU A 67 2.12 0.07 0.18
N ASN A 68 2.98 0.95 -0.35
CA ASN A 68 3.83 0.65 -1.51
C ASN A 68 4.99 -0.31 -1.21
N LYS A 69 5.58 -0.22 -0.01
CA LYS A 69 6.79 -0.96 0.36
C LYS A 69 6.50 -2.26 1.10
N GLN A 70 5.37 -2.35 1.79
CA GLN A 70 5.07 -3.53 2.62
C GLN A 70 3.80 -4.22 2.15
N VAL A 71 2.67 -3.53 2.15
CA VAL A 71 1.36 -4.17 1.89
C VAL A 71 1.28 -4.74 0.48
N VAL A 72 1.60 -3.96 -0.54
CA VAL A 72 1.48 -4.41 -1.94
C VAL A 72 2.43 -5.57 -2.26
N PRO A 73 3.74 -5.51 -1.94
CA PRO A 73 4.62 -6.65 -2.18
C PRO A 73 4.19 -7.92 -1.46
N LEU A 74 3.76 -7.82 -0.20
CA LEU A 74 3.26 -8.98 0.55
C LEU A 74 2.00 -9.57 -0.07
N PHE A 75 1.08 -8.70 -0.51
CA PHE A 75 -0.13 -9.14 -1.19
C PHE A 75 0.20 -9.85 -2.50
N ILE A 76 1.11 -9.30 -3.33
CA ILE A 76 1.54 -9.94 -4.58
C ILE A 76 2.15 -11.31 -4.29
N ALA A 77 3.10 -11.40 -3.35
CA ALA A 77 3.74 -12.66 -3.01
C ALA A 77 2.72 -13.71 -2.56
N LYS A 78 1.74 -13.30 -1.73
CA LYS A 78 0.70 -14.21 -1.26
C LYS A 78 -0.27 -14.61 -2.39
N ALA A 79 -0.65 -13.67 -3.25
CA ALA A 79 -1.49 -13.95 -4.41
C ALA A 79 -0.80 -14.88 -5.42
N HIS A 80 0.50 -14.70 -5.67
CA HIS A 80 1.27 -15.61 -6.51
C HIS A 80 1.31 -17.01 -5.93
N LEU A 81 1.47 -17.17 -4.62
CA LEU A 81 1.44 -18.49 -3.96
C LEU A 81 0.05 -19.15 -4.04
N ASP A 82 -0.99 -18.39 -3.69
CA ASP A 82 -2.34 -18.96 -3.54
C ASP A 82 -3.06 -19.14 -4.89
N LEU A 83 -2.70 -18.35 -5.91
CA LEU A 83 -3.40 -18.27 -7.19
C LEU A 83 -2.53 -18.69 -8.39
N VAL A 84 -1.37 -19.32 -8.19
CA VAL A 84 -0.46 -19.71 -9.29
C VAL A 84 -1.16 -20.54 -10.37
N HIS A 85 -2.11 -21.40 -9.97
CA HIS A 85 -2.80 -22.33 -10.86
C HIS A 85 -3.96 -21.70 -11.65
N THR A 86 -4.26 -20.42 -11.43
CA THR A 86 -5.41 -19.76 -12.05
C THR A 86 -5.17 -19.37 -13.51
N GLY A 87 -3.90 -19.41 -13.97
CA GLY A 87 -3.50 -19.14 -15.34
C GLY A 87 -4.16 -17.86 -15.89
N PRO A 88 -4.88 -17.92 -17.04
CA PRO A 88 -5.46 -16.76 -17.70
C PRO A 88 -6.48 -16.00 -16.83
N HIS A 89 -7.02 -16.63 -15.77
CA HIS A 89 -7.98 -16.03 -14.86
C HIS A 89 -7.35 -15.30 -13.68
N TYR A 90 -6.02 -15.29 -13.57
CA TYR A 90 -5.28 -14.68 -12.46
C TYR A 90 -5.77 -13.28 -12.10
N ARG A 91 -5.96 -12.40 -13.10
CA ARG A 91 -6.44 -11.03 -12.87
C ARG A 91 -7.78 -11.00 -12.14
N HIS A 92 -8.72 -11.85 -12.52
CA HIS A 92 -10.06 -11.89 -11.91
C HIS A 92 -10.00 -12.46 -10.50
N GLU A 93 -9.22 -13.53 -10.30
CA GLU A 93 -9.05 -14.17 -9.01
C GLU A 93 -8.32 -13.26 -8.01
N VAL A 94 -7.33 -12.48 -8.44
CA VAL A 94 -6.69 -11.46 -7.61
C VAL A 94 -7.67 -10.36 -7.19
N GLU A 95 -8.56 -9.94 -8.10
CA GLU A 95 -9.59 -8.94 -7.78
C GLU A 95 -10.56 -9.48 -6.71
N ARG A 96 -10.97 -10.73 -6.83
CA ARG A 96 -11.82 -11.42 -5.84
C ARG A 96 -11.09 -11.60 -4.51
N TYR A 97 -9.85 -12.07 -4.54
CA TYR A 97 -8.99 -12.25 -3.37
C TYR A 97 -8.78 -10.92 -2.61
N LEU A 98 -8.63 -9.81 -3.34
CA LEU A 98 -8.55 -8.47 -2.75
C LEU A 98 -9.89 -8.03 -2.12
N GLN A 99 -11.03 -8.42 -2.71
CA GLN A 99 -12.35 -8.13 -2.14
C GLN A 99 -12.59 -8.86 -0.82
N ASP A 100 -12.13 -10.11 -0.73
CA ASP A 100 -12.29 -10.97 0.44
C ASP A 100 -11.39 -10.51 1.60
N LEU A 101 -10.14 -10.13 1.31
CA LEU A 101 -9.17 -9.71 2.33
C LEU A 101 -9.37 -8.28 2.83
N VAL A 102 -9.87 -7.38 1.98
CA VAL A 102 -9.93 -5.95 2.29
C VAL A 102 -11.37 -5.46 2.19
N LEU A 103 -12.02 -5.34 3.33
CA LEU A 103 -13.41 -4.86 3.43
C LEU A 103 -13.56 -3.38 3.04
N HIS A 104 -12.54 -2.56 3.31
CA HIS A 104 -12.62 -1.11 3.07
C HIS A 104 -12.45 -0.77 1.57
N ARG A 105 -13.53 -0.30 0.93
CA ARG A 105 -13.58 0.03 -0.51
C ARG A 105 -12.51 1.04 -0.96
N GLY A 106 -12.19 2.03 -0.13
CA GLY A 106 -11.13 3.01 -0.46
C GLY A 106 -9.75 2.37 -0.51
N LEU A 107 -9.47 1.46 0.43
CA LEU A 107 -8.17 0.78 0.52
C LEU A 107 -8.00 -0.21 -0.62
N ARG A 108 -9.07 -0.94 -0.98
CA ARG A 108 -9.10 -1.81 -2.17
C ARG A 108 -8.70 -1.08 -3.43
N ARG A 109 -9.34 0.07 -3.71
CA ARG A 109 -9.01 0.87 -4.90
C ARG A 109 -7.55 1.32 -4.91
N MET A 110 -7.01 1.67 -3.74
CA MET A 110 -5.61 2.09 -3.62
C MET A 110 -4.63 0.94 -3.83
N ILE A 111 -4.93 -0.25 -3.33
CA ILE A 111 -4.11 -1.46 -3.52
C ILE A 111 -4.21 -1.90 -4.99
N TRP A 112 -5.42 -2.03 -5.52
CA TRP A 112 -5.66 -2.45 -6.90
C TRP A 112 -4.88 -1.62 -7.92
N ARG A 113 -4.95 -0.28 -7.83
CA ARG A 113 -4.18 0.61 -8.72
C ARG A 113 -2.68 0.36 -8.67
N ARG A 114 -2.14 -0.07 -7.53
CA ARG A 114 -0.72 -0.37 -7.38
C ARG A 114 -0.38 -1.76 -7.88
N LEU A 115 -1.26 -2.73 -7.71
CA LEU A 115 -1.10 -4.06 -8.28
C LEU A 115 -1.01 -3.98 -9.81
N LEU A 116 -1.88 -3.19 -10.46
CA LEU A 116 -1.81 -2.96 -11.92
C LEU A 116 -0.44 -2.46 -12.42
N ILE A 117 0.31 -1.75 -11.56
CA ILE A 117 1.62 -1.19 -11.89
C ILE A 117 2.75 -2.15 -11.51
N LYS A 118 2.62 -2.84 -10.37
CA LYS A 118 3.71 -3.60 -9.74
C LYS A 118 3.67 -5.11 -10.03
N ASP A 119 2.52 -5.65 -10.39
CA ASP A 119 2.36 -7.09 -10.66
C ASP A 119 2.27 -7.34 -12.17
N PRO A 120 3.34 -7.88 -12.80
CA PRO A 120 3.33 -8.17 -14.23
C PRO A 120 2.33 -9.28 -14.58
N TRP A 121 2.01 -10.19 -13.66
CA TRP A 121 1.07 -11.29 -13.92
C TRP A 121 -0.34 -10.80 -14.18
N ILE A 122 -0.70 -9.62 -13.67
CA ILE A 122 -2.01 -9.04 -13.97
C ILE A 122 -2.13 -8.63 -15.44
N GLN A 123 -1.02 -8.21 -16.06
CA GLN A 123 -0.98 -7.81 -17.46
C GLN A 123 -0.79 -9.01 -18.39
N SER A 124 0.03 -10.00 -18.00
CA SER A 124 0.27 -11.22 -18.79
C SER A 124 -0.84 -12.27 -18.64
N GLY A 125 -1.76 -12.12 -17.67
CA GLY A 125 -2.80 -13.11 -17.42
C GLY A 125 -2.28 -14.33 -16.68
N GLY A 126 -1.52 -14.12 -15.61
CA GLY A 126 -0.95 -15.16 -14.77
C GLY A 126 0.52 -15.46 -15.08
N PRO A 127 1.09 -16.49 -14.43
CA PRO A 127 2.44 -16.93 -14.73
C PRO A 127 2.53 -17.32 -16.21
N SER A 128 3.46 -16.68 -16.93
CA SER A 128 3.96 -17.23 -18.19
C SER A 128 4.78 -18.44 -17.82
N PHE A 129 4.16 -19.62 -17.73
CA PHE A 129 4.93 -20.84 -17.87
C PHE A 129 5.60 -20.75 -19.25
N SER A 130 6.92 -20.97 -19.33
CA SER A 130 7.55 -21.25 -20.62
C SER A 130 6.78 -22.44 -21.19
N ALA A 131 5.95 -22.20 -22.20
CA ALA A 131 5.35 -23.31 -22.91
C ALA A 131 6.50 -24.17 -23.46
N GLU A 132 6.32 -25.48 -23.58
CA GLU A 132 7.31 -26.34 -24.26
C GLU A 132 7.68 -25.79 -25.65
N GLU A 133 6.75 -25.06 -26.28
CA GLU A 133 6.91 -24.32 -27.53
C GLU A 133 7.90 -23.13 -27.43
N ASP A 134 7.98 -22.43 -26.28
CA ASP A 134 8.95 -21.35 -26.04
C ASP A 134 10.37 -21.89 -25.78
N VAL A 135 10.47 -23.12 -25.26
CA VAL A 135 11.75 -23.85 -25.16
C VAL A 135 12.20 -24.31 -26.55
N ALA A 136 11.26 -24.79 -27.39
CA ALA A 136 11.54 -25.16 -28.77
C ALA A 136 12.03 -23.95 -29.60
N LEU A 137 11.42 -22.77 -29.45
CA LEU A 137 11.86 -21.56 -30.14
C LEU A 137 13.28 -21.12 -29.74
N ASN A 138 13.67 -21.42 -28.50
CA ASN A 138 15.00 -21.11 -27.98
C ASN A 138 16.05 -22.16 -28.36
N THR A 139 15.70 -23.42 -28.63
CA THR A 139 16.70 -24.44 -29.00
C THR A 139 17.50 -24.09 -30.26
N GLU A 140 16.94 -23.38 -31.24
CA GLU A 140 17.70 -22.90 -32.41
C GLU A 140 18.74 -21.83 -32.05
N VAL A 141 18.39 -20.92 -31.14
CA VAL A 141 19.30 -19.87 -30.65
C VAL A 141 20.37 -20.45 -29.72
N PHE A 142 19.99 -21.35 -28.82
CA PHE A 142 20.90 -22.03 -27.90
C PHE A 142 21.82 -23.03 -28.63
N SER A 143 21.34 -23.73 -29.66
CA SER A 143 22.19 -24.60 -30.50
C SER A 143 23.16 -23.80 -31.36
N SER A 144 22.82 -22.57 -31.75
CA SER A 144 23.75 -21.64 -32.40
C SER A 144 24.83 -21.10 -31.45
N LEU A 145 24.55 -21.01 -30.15
CA LEU A 145 25.45 -20.39 -29.17
C LEU A 145 26.39 -21.40 -28.48
N LEU A 146 25.90 -22.62 -28.22
CA LEU A 146 26.60 -23.69 -27.51
C LEU A 146 27.00 -24.86 -28.44
N GLY A 147 26.41 -24.96 -29.62
CA GLY A 147 26.56 -26.15 -30.47
C GLY A 147 25.74 -27.34 -29.95
N LEU A 148 25.31 -28.20 -30.87
CA LEU A 148 24.51 -29.41 -30.57
C LEU A 148 25.13 -30.36 -29.51
N PRO A 149 26.46 -30.56 -29.42
CA PRO A 149 27.03 -31.49 -28.45
C PRO A 149 26.82 -31.04 -27.00
N GLU A 150 26.99 -29.74 -26.74
CA GLU A 150 26.90 -29.15 -25.39
C GLU A 150 25.44 -29.06 -24.93
N LEU A 151 24.51 -28.84 -25.87
CA LEU A 151 23.07 -28.86 -25.62
C LEU A 151 22.58 -30.26 -25.22
N VAL A 152 23.06 -31.30 -25.91
CA VAL A 152 22.74 -32.70 -25.56
C VAL A 152 23.32 -33.06 -24.20
N GLN A 153 24.54 -32.61 -23.90
CA GLN A 153 25.18 -32.85 -22.61
C GLN A 153 24.43 -32.17 -21.46
N TRP A 154 23.92 -30.96 -21.67
CA TRP A 154 23.09 -30.25 -20.70
C TRP A 154 21.72 -30.90 -20.49
N ALA A 155 21.06 -31.34 -21.56
CA ALA A 155 19.76 -32.01 -21.50
C ALA A 155 19.83 -33.43 -20.90
N THR A 156 20.99 -34.07 -20.93
CA THR A 156 21.22 -35.43 -20.41
C THR A 156 21.93 -35.44 -19.06
N ASP A 157 22.22 -34.27 -18.48
CA ASP A 157 22.95 -34.18 -17.22
C ASP A 157 22.06 -34.72 -16.07
N PRO A 158 22.42 -35.88 -15.45
CA PRO A 158 21.60 -36.52 -14.42
C PRO A 158 21.63 -35.77 -13.08
N SER A 159 22.36 -34.66 -13.01
CA SER A 159 22.42 -33.75 -11.88
C SER A 159 21.30 -32.71 -11.87
N SER A 160 20.46 -32.66 -12.91
CA SER A 160 19.22 -31.88 -12.87
C SER A 160 18.26 -32.46 -11.82
N PRO A 161 17.68 -31.63 -10.94
CA PRO A 161 16.76 -32.12 -9.92
C PRO A 161 15.52 -32.66 -10.62
N THR A 162 15.42 -33.97 -10.69
CA THR A 162 14.18 -34.67 -11.01
C THR A 162 13.33 -34.61 -9.74
N ASP A 163 12.19 -33.91 -9.84
CA ASP A 163 11.20 -33.82 -8.77
C ASP A 163 10.74 -35.24 -8.35
N GLU A 164 11.15 -35.65 -7.14
CA GLU A 164 10.39 -36.56 -6.27
C GLU A 164 9.67 -35.76 -5.18
#